data_AF-A0A6S6NXZ9-F1
#
_entry.id   AF-A0A6S6NXZ9-F1
#
_cell.length_a   1.000
_cell.length_b   1.000
_cell.length_c   1.000
_cell.angle_alpha   90.00
_cell.angle_beta   90.00
_cell.angle_gamma   90.00
#
_symmetry.space_group_name_H-M   'P 1'
#
loop_
_entity.id
_entity.type
_entity.pdbx_description
1 polymer ?
#
loop_
_entity_poly.entity_id
_entity_poly.type
_entity_poly.pdbx_seq_one_letter_code
_entity_poly.pdbx_strand_id
1 'polypeptide(L)'
;MRRSTAGIHGQQAGAGQSSATDWMRIRTLNDATAHQDSVDDSIIQAPQGRYAAPQVTVCGRSLQTSPVFDTYWIFAARRQALYEARCGGVPWPWTDDPILRQFRFTNCYRAADRVSQFLINRVAYAGPQDYRNIVFRILLFKTFNRISTWQLLEDALGEIRWETYDFDTYNKILSSAFEGGARLYSAAYVVPPPTLGAVRKHANHLNLISHMIDDGVHDRITGAVSMADAFEVLRGYPAIGNFLGYQFLIDINYTTVLDFSENDFVVPGPGARDGIRKCFGPAANGIEAEVIRYMVDRQEEHFARLGLTFGGLRGRPLHLIDCQNLFCEVDKYARVAHPDVAGISGRRRIKQRYVSLPDPLSAWFPPKWGINNLETVKRADCQVLTPAVDM
;
A
#
# COMPACT_ATOMS: atom_id res chain seq x y z
N MET A 1 -75.82 -40.96 -38.51
CA MET A 1 -75.66 -40.34 -39.84
C MET A 1 -74.55 -39.29 -39.76
N ARG A 2 -73.60 -39.31 -40.73
CA ARG A 2 -72.95 -38.18 -41.45
C ARG A 2 -72.79 -36.82 -40.72
N ARG A 3 -71.65 -36.11 -40.70
CA ARG A 3 -70.25 -36.21 -41.23
C ARG A 3 -69.37 -35.30 -40.31
N SER A 4 -68.10 -35.59 -39.94
CA SER A 4 -66.85 -35.51 -40.73
C SER A 4 -66.61 -34.10 -41.33
N THR A 5 -65.48 -33.40 -41.24
CA THR A 5 -64.09 -33.63 -40.71
C THR A 5 -63.43 -32.21 -40.55
N ALA A 6 -62.27 -31.94 -39.95
CA ALA A 6 -61.17 -32.69 -39.31
C ALA A 6 -60.58 -31.80 -38.15
N GLY A 7 -59.43 -32.01 -37.51
CA GLY A 7 -58.41 -33.07 -37.57
C GLY A 7 -57.44 -32.92 -36.38
N ILE A 8 -56.96 -34.04 -35.81
CA ILE A 8 -56.28 -34.10 -34.51
C ILE A 8 -54.87 -34.67 -34.72
N HIS A 9 -53.85 -34.19 -34.00
CA HIS A 9 -52.89 -35.00 -33.20
C HIS A 9 -51.81 -34.10 -32.58
N GLY A 10 -51.41 -34.39 -31.36
CA GLY A 10 -50.31 -33.72 -30.66
C GLY A 10 -49.41 -34.75 -29.98
N GLN A 11 -48.31 -34.29 -29.38
CA GLN A 11 -47.48 -35.11 -28.50
C GLN A 11 -46.67 -34.25 -27.53
N GLN A 12 -46.43 -34.78 -26.34
CA GLN A 12 -45.50 -34.23 -25.35
C GLN A 12 -44.06 -34.62 -25.72
N ALA A 13 -43.08 -33.75 -25.40
CA ALA A 13 -41.81 -34.07 -24.72
C ALA A 13 -40.76 -32.97 -24.94
N GLY A 14 -39.78 -32.87 -24.03
CA GLY A 14 -38.49 -32.22 -24.33
C GLY A 14 -38.11 -31.05 -23.42
N ALA A 15 -37.62 -31.34 -22.22
CA ALA A 15 -36.80 -30.37 -21.49
C ALA A 15 -35.44 -30.22 -22.20
N GLY A 16 -35.19 -29.06 -22.81
CA GLY A 16 -33.96 -28.79 -23.54
C GLY A 16 -32.83 -28.31 -22.63
N GLN A 17 -31.85 -29.19 -22.37
CA GLN A 17 -30.58 -28.80 -21.76
C GLN A 17 -29.79 -27.92 -22.74
N SER A 18 -29.47 -26.68 -22.37
CA SER A 18 -28.45 -25.90 -23.07
C SER A 18 -27.06 -26.31 -22.54
N SER A 19 -26.22 -26.83 -23.43
CA SER A 19 -24.93 -27.43 -23.06
C SER A 19 -23.80 -26.41 -22.96
N ALA A 20 -22.76 -26.75 -22.18
CA ALA A 20 -21.68 -25.84 -21.78
C ALA A 20 -20.62 -25.56 -22.87
N THR A 21 -21.04 -25.35 -24.13
CA THR A 21 -20.15 -25.32 -25.31
C THR A 21 -19.90 -23.94 -25.93
N ASP A 22 -20.71 -22.91 -25.64
CA ASP A 22 -20.51 -21.56 -26.24
C ASP A 22 -19.37 -20.73 -25.60
N TRP A 23 -18.86 -21.12 -24.43
CA TRP A 23 -17.74 -20.41 -23.77
C TRP A 23 -16.36 -20.72 -24.37
N MET A 24 -16.25 -21.61 -25.36
CA MET A 24 -14.96 -22.02 -25.96
C MET A 24 -14.57 -21.28 -27.25
N ARG A 25 -15.42 -20.42 -27.83
CA ARG A 25 -15.12 -19.73 -29.10
C ARG A 25 -14.51 -18.33 -28.99
N ILE A 26 -14.35 -17.78 -27.79
CA ILE A 26 -13.61 -16.52 -27.54
C ILE A 26 -12.28 -16.80 -26.84
N ARG A 27 -11.55 -17.83 -27.31
CA ARG A 27 -10.24 -18.23 -26.74
C ARG A 27 -9.16 -18.60 -27.76
N THR A 28 -9.41 -18.44 -29.06
CA THR A 28 -8.55 -18.93 -30.15
C THR A 28 -8.21 -17.87 -31.20
N LEU A 29 -8.17 -16.58 -30.80
CA LEU A 29 -7.77 -15.46 -31.68
C LEU A 29 -6.73 -14.49 -31.07
N ASN A 30 -6.08 -14.86 -29.95
CA ASN A 30 -4.97 -14.09 -29.36
C ASN A 30 -3.61 -14.82 -29.39
N ASP A 31 -3.54 -16.07 -29.86
CA ASP A 31 -2.32 -16.90 -29.85
C ASP A 31 -1.50 -16.79 -31.16
N ALA A 32 -1.45 -15.60 -31.76
CA ALA A 32 -0.73 -15.36 -33.02
C ALA A 32 -0.02 -14.00 -33.08
N THR A 33 0.85 -13.71 -32.08
CA THR A 33 2.15 -13.00 -32.19
C THR A 33 2.69 -12.74 -30.78
N ALA A 34 3.17 -13.79 -30.11
CA ALA A 34 4.01 -13.66 -28.93
C ALA A 34 5.46 -13.94 -29.34
N HIS A 35 6.22 -12.90 -29.69
CA HIS A 35 7.67 -13.06 -29.80
C HIS A 35 8.21 -13.39 -28.42
N GLN A 36 8.76 -14.59 -28.32
CA GLN A 36 9.18 -15.20 -27.07
C GLN A 36 10.63 -14.80 -26.79
N ASP A 37 10.82 -13.56 -26.33
CA ASP A 37 12.09 -13.13 -25.74
C ASP A 37 12.30 -13.92 -24.45
N SER A 38 12.99 -15.06 -24.58
CA SER A 38 13.36 -15.92 -23.46
C SER A 38 14.36 -15.17 -22.58
N VAL A 39 13.87 -14.65 -21.46
CA VAL A 39 14.74 -14.16 -20.39
C VAL A 39 15.55 -15.34 -19.88
N ASP A 40 16.87 -15.17 -19.87
CA ASP A 40 17.80 -16.17 -19.36
C ASP A 40 17.66 -16.29 -17.84
N ASP A 41 17.02 -17.37 -17.38
CA ASP A 41 16.82 -17.69 -15.96
C ASP A 41 18.14 -17.95 -15.20
N SER A 42 19.30 -18.00 -15.88
CA SER A 42 20.61 -18.27 -15.25
C SER A 42 21.20 -17.09 -14.45
N ILE A 43 20.69 -15.86 -14.62
CA ILE A 43 21.35 -14.63 -14.14
C ILE A 43 21.01 -14.27 -12.67
N ILE A 44 20.14 -15.02 -11.97
CA ILE A 44 19.84 -14.80 -10.54
C ILE A 44 20.09 -16.08 -9.72
N GLN A 45 21.34 -16.52 -9.66
CA GLN A 45 21.77 -17.46 -8.60
C GLN A 45 22.20 -16.68 -7.35
N ALA A 46 21.47 -16.87 -6.25
CA ALA A 46 21.93 -16.46 -4.92
C ALA A 46 23.25 -17.18 -4.57
N PRO A 47 24.18 -16.55 -3.84
CA PRO A 47 25.47 -17.14 -3.55
C PRO A 47 25.32 -18.46 -2.78
N GLN A 48 25.90 -19.55 -3.32
CA GLN A 48 25.82 -20.92 -2.77
C GLN A 48 26.68 -21.14 -1.51
N GLY A 49 26.87 -20.11 -0.68
CA GLY A 49 27.42 -20.25 0.66
C GLY A 49 26.37 -20.82 1.61
N ARG A 50 26.80 -21.56 2.65
CA ARG A 50 25.91 -21.85 3.79
C ARG A 50 25.55 -20.54 4.46
N TYR A 51 24.30 -20.07 4.28
CA TYR A 51 23.77 -18.92 4.99
C TYR A 51 23.89 -19.15 6.51
N ALA A 52 24.79 -18.41 7.15
CA ALA A 52 24.96 -18.42 8.60
C ALA A 52 23.84 -17.59 9.24
N ALA A 53 22.66 -18.21 9.34
CA ALA A 53 21.46 -17.55 9.84
C ALA A 53 21.68 -16.94 11.23
N PRO A 54 21.58 -15.60 11.39
CA PRO A 54 21.53 -15.02 12.72
C PRO A 54 20.28 -15.53 13.44
N GLN A 55 20.47 -16.05 14.64
CA GLN A 55 19.39 -16.34 15.57
C GLN A 55 19.08 -15.05 16.33
N VAL A 56 17.83 -14.61 16.31
CA VAL A 56 17.40 -13.36 16.97
C VAL A 56 16.44 -13.66 18.12
N THR A 57 16.40 -12.80 19.14
CA THR A 57 15.46 -12.95 20.27
C THR A 57 14.48 -11.80 20.29
N VAL A 58 13.19 -12.12 20.20
CA VAL A 58 12.07 -11.16 20.22
C VAL A 58 11.07 -11.61 21.28
N CYS A 59 10.81 -10.76 22.27
CA CYS A 59 9.93 -11.05 23.42
C CYS A 59 10.23 -12.40 24.10
N GLY A 60 11.52 -12.67 24.35
CA GLY A 60 11.98 -13.93 24.96
C GLY A 60 11.89 -15.16 24.04
N ARG A 61 11.29 -15.06 22.85
CA ARG A 61 11.32 -16.14 21.86
C ARG A 61 12.57 -16.05 21.01
N SER A 62 13.24 -17.19 20.84
CA SER A 62 14.33 -17.30 19.88
C SER A 62 13.79 -17.67 18.50
N LEU A 63 14.13 -16.86 17.49
CA LEU A 63 13.69 -16.98 16.11
C LEU A 63 14.89 -17.29 15.22
N GLN A 64 14.78 -18.38 14.45
CA GLN A 64 15.76 -18.71 13.40
C GLN A 64 15.39 -17.93 12.14
N THR A 65 16.36 -17.20 11.57
CA THR A 65 16.14 -16.41 10.35
C THR A 65 16.34 -17.25 9.09
N SER A 66 15.71 -16.83 8.00
CA SER A 66 16.00 -17.32 6.64
C SER A 66 16.81 -16.28 5.85
N PRO A 67 17.34 -16.61 4.65
CA PRO A 67 17.97 -15.64 3.75
C PRO A 67 17.08 -14.44 3.36
N VAL A 68 15.75 -14.55 3.56
CA VAL A 68 14.82 -13.44 3.33
C VAL A 68 14.98 -12.34 4.39
N PHE A 69 15.51 -12.64 5.58
CA PHE A 69 15.84 -11.65 6.60
C PHE A 69 16.93 -10.69 6.14
N ASP A 70 18.05 -11.18 5.60
CA ASP A 70 19.09 -10.30 5.04
C ASP A 70 18.59 -9.57 3.79
N THR A 71 17.74 -10.24 3.01
CA THR A 71 17.07 -9.63 1.85
C THR A 71 16.15 -8.47 2.22
N TYR A 72 15.59 -8.44 3.43
CA TYR A 72 14.80 -7.30 3.92
C TYR A 72 15.63 -6.02 3.95
N TRP A 73 16.83 -6.11 4.54
CA TRP A 73 17.75 -4.99 4.69
C TRP A 73 18.36 -4.56 3.36
N ILE A 74 18.76 -5.53 2.53
CA ILE A 74 19.26 -5.28 1.16
C ILE A 74 18.18 -4.60 0.31
N PHE A 75 16.93 -5.07 0.38
CA PHE A 75 15.80 -4.45 -0.31
C PHE A 75 15.58 -3.02 0.18
N ALA A 76 15.58 -2.77 1.50
CA ALA A 76 15.40 -1.45 2.06
C ALA A 76 16.49 -0.47 1.58
N ALA A 77 17.77 -0.85 1.66
CA ALA A 77 18.89 -0.04 1.18
C ALA A 77 18.79 0.27 -0.32
N ARG A 78 18.64 -0.75 -1.17
CA ARG A 78 18.51 -0.57 -2.63
C ARG A 78 17.29 0.26 -3.00
N ARG A 79 16.15 0.05 -2.32
CA ARG A 79 14.89 0.73 -2.64
C ARG A 79 14.89 2.20 -2.19
N GLN A 80 15.59 2.53 -1.11
CA GLN A 80 15.80 3.90 -0.66
C GLN A 80 16.78 4.63 -1.58
N ALA A 81 17.93 4.03 -1.92
CA ALA A 81 18.88 4.62 -2.87
C ALA A 81 18.22 4.89 -4.25
N LEU A 82 17.36 3.99 -4.72
CA LEU A 82 16.55 4.20 -5.93
C LEU A 82 15.59 5.40 -5.80
N TYR A 83 14.98 5.60 -4.62
CA TYR A 83 14.11 6.75 -4.37
C TYR A 83 14.92 8.06 -4.38
N GLU A 84 16.06 8.08 -3.71
CA GLU A 84 16.94 9.25 -3.59
C GLU A 84 17.55 9.64 -4.94
N ALA A 85 18.03 8.68 -5.73
CA ALA A 85 18.51 8.91 -7.09
C ALA A 85 17.42 9.57 -7.98
N ARG A 86 16.16 9.13 -7.85
CA ARG A 86 15.02 9.73 -8.56
C ARG A 86 14.71 11.14 -8.11
N CYS A 87 14.74 11.41 -6.80
CA CYS A 87 14.52 12.74 -6.26
C CYS A 87 15.69 13.70 -6.55
N GLY A 88 16.91 13.20 -6.68
CA GLY A 88 18.10 13.95 -7.11
C GLY A 88 18.21 14.17 -8.62
N GLY A 89 17.26 13.69 -9.43
CA GLY A 89 17.27 13.87 -10.89
C GLY A 89 18.32 13.03 -11.63
N VAL A 90 18.87 11.99 -11.00
CA VAL A 90 19.83 11.07 -11.63
C VAL A 90 19.17 10.39 -12.85
N PRO A 91 19.85 10.27 -14.00
CA PRO A 91 19.31 9.58 -15.16
C PRO A 91 19.05 8.10 -14.89
N TRP A 92 18.14 7.51 -15.67
CA TRP A 92 17.88 6.07 -15.64
C TRP A 92 19.06 5.28 -16.22
N PRO A 93 19.42 4.08 -15.71
CA PRO A 93 18.74 3.31 -14.65
C PRO A 93 19.20 3.65 -13.22
N TRP A 94 18.23 3.83 -12.32
CA TRP A 94 18.46 4.18 -10.90
C TRP A 94 18.89 3.03 -9.99
N THR A 95 19.05 1.82 -10.52
CA THR A 95 19.51 0.63 -9.82
C THR A 95 20.03 -0.37 -10.83
N ASP A 96 20.88 -1.29 -10.41
CA ASP A 96 21.31 -2.49 -11.13
C ASP A 96 20.36 -3.69 -10.92
N ASP A 97 19.64 -3.70 -9.80
CA ASP A 97 18.73 -4.76 -9.37
C ASP A 97 17.63 -5.09 -10.41
N PRO A 98 17.61 -6.30 -11.01
CA PRO A 98 16.68 -6.63 -12.08
C PRO A 98 15.23 -6.72 -11.59
N ILE A 99 15.01 -7.11 -10.32
CA ILE A 99 13.67 -7.27 -9.74
C ILE A 99 13.07 -5.87 -9.50
N LEU A 100 13.85 -4.94 -8.95
CA LEU A 100 13.43 -3.54 -8.77
C LEU A 100 13.23 -2.80 -10.10
N ARG A 101 14.02 -3.11 -11.14
CA ARG A 101 13.80 -2.59 -12.51
C ARG A 101 12.48 -3.08 -13.11
N GLN A 102 12.13 -4.35 -12.91
CA GLN A 102 11.02 -5.00 -13.60
C GLN A 102 9.65 -4.81 -12.92
N PHE A 103 9.60 -4.73 -11.59
CA PHE A 103 8.36 -4.83 -10.82
C PHE A 103 8.06 -3.61 -9.94
N ARG A 104 6.77 -3.37 -9.67
CA ARG A 104 6.33 -2.22 -8.87
C ARG A 104 6.41 -2.50 -7.38
N PHE A 105 7.28 -1.73 -6.71
CA PHE A 105 7.39 -1.66 -5.26
C PHE A 105 7.06 -0.27 -4.71
N THR A 106 6.50 -0.20 -3.50
CA THR A 106 6.40 1.06 -2.74
C THR A 106 7.79 1.54 -2.34
N ASN A 107 7.91 2.77 -1.83
CA ASN A 107 9.13 3.21 -1.16
C ASN A 107 9.23 2.55 0.23
N CYS A 108 10.39 2.67 0.87
CA CYS A 108 10.59 2.26 2.27
C CYS A 108 9.66 3.07 3.19
N TYR A 109 9.62 4.38 2.97
CA TYR A 109 8.74 5.32 3.66
C TYR A 109 7.39 5.43 2.98
N ARG A 110 6.30 5.06 3.67
CA ARG A 110 4.95 5.09 3.08
C ARG A 110 4.55 6.50 2.62
N ALA A 111 4.98 7.54 3.34
CA ALA A 111 4.74 8.94 3.00
C ALA A 111 5.36 9.35 1.65
N ALA A 112 6.42 8.68 1.19
CA ALA A 112 7.11 8.97 -0.08
C ALA A 112 6.42 8.35 -1.32
N ASP A 113 5.40 7.49 -1.15
CA ASP A 113 4.62 6.98 -2.28
C ASP A 113 3.78 8.06 -2.94
N ARG A 114 3.70 8.08 -4.27
CA ARG A 114 2.95 9.10 -5.04
C ARG A 114 1.50 9.32 -4.58
N VAL A 115 0.81 8.28 -4.10
CA VAL A 115 -0.57 8.38 -3.59
C VAL A 115 -0.62 8.98 -2.17
N SER A 116 0.38 8.69 -1.34
CA SER A 116 0.55 9.30 -0.02
C SER A 116 1.01 10.76 -0.15
N GLN A 117 1.98 11.04 -1.03
CA GLN A 117 2.38 12.39 -1.39
C GLN A 117 1.19 13.24 -1.87
N PHE A 118 0.34 12.71 -2.76
CA PHE A 118 -0.86 13.42 -3.18
C PHE A 118 -1.82 13.66 -2.00
N LEU A 119 -2.06 12.67 -1.15
CA LEU A 119 -2.89 12.87 0.05
C LEU A 119 -2.33 13.98 0.94
N ILE A 120 -1.06 13.91 1.31
CA ILE A 120 -0.43 14.85 2.24
C ILE A 120 -0.48 16.26 1.61
N ASN A 121 0.02 16.43 0.38
CA ASN A 121 0.12 17.75 -0.26
C ASN A 121 -1.23 18.35 -0.70
N ARG A 122 -2.13 17.55 -1.28
CA ARG A 122 -3.30 18.03 -2.04
C ARG A 122 -4.64 17.74 -1.37
N VAL A 123 -4.70 16.83 -0.40
CA VAL A 123 -5.94 16.44 0.29
C VAL A 123 -5.95 16.96 1.73
N ALA A 124 -4.88 16.74 2.47
CA ALA A 124 -4.78 17.14 3.88
C ALA A 124 -4.46 18.64 4.02
N TYR A 125 -3.35 19.09 3.44
CA TYR A 125 -2.81 20.44 3.69
C TYR A 125 -3.29 21.54 2.73
N ALA A 126 -4.02 21.22 1.65
CA ALA A 126 -4.41 22.19 0.61
C ALA A 126 -5.88 22.70 0.69
N GLY A 127 -6.46 22.79 1.89
CA GLY A 127 -7.82 23.33 2.12
C GLY A 127 -8.09 23.49 3.63
N PRO A 128 -9.34 23.51 4.12
CA PRO A 128 -9.62 23.85 5.52
C PRO A 128 -8.92 22.95 6.53
N GLN A 129 -8.25 23.58 7.50
CA GLN A 129 -7.38 22.92 8.48
C GLN A 129 -8.07 22.60 9.82
N ASP A 130 -9.40 22.74 9.91
CA ASP A 130 -10.16 22.17 11.01
C ASP A 130 -10.20 20.64 10.93
N TYR A 131 -10.32 19.99 12.08
CA TYR A 131 -10.19 18.53 12.16
C TYR A 131 -11.32 17.78 11.44
N ARG A 132 -12.54 18.36 11.36
CA ARG A 132 -13.66 17.77 10.63
C ARG A 132 -13.37 17.69 9.14
N ASN A 133 -12.91 18.79 8.53
CA ASN A 133 -12.55 18.84 7.11
C ASN A 133 -11.30 18.03 6.79
N ILE A 134 -10.27 17.99 7.65
CA ILE A 134 -9.10 17.15 7.41
C ILE A 134 -9.50 15.66 7.39
N VAL A 135 -10.23 15.19 8.41
CA VAL A 135 -10.64 13.78 8.53
C VAL A 135 -11.62 13.40 7.41
N PHE A 136 -12.61 14.24 7.10
CA PHE A 136 -13.54 14.03 5.98
C PHE A 136 -12.79 13.84 4.65
N ARG A 137 -11.88 14.76 4.31
CA ARG A 137 -11.14 14.72 3.03
C ARG A 137 -10.22 13.50 2.95
N ILE A 138 -9.56 13.11 4.05
CA ILE A 138 -8.75 11.89 4.11
C ILE A 138 -9.61 10.64 3.90
N LEU A 139 -10.73 10.50 4.62
CA LEU A 139 -11.63 9.35 4.50
C LEU A 139 -12.22 9.24 3.09
N LEU A 140 -12.66 10.37 2.51
CA LEU A 140 -13.13 10.44 1.13
C LEU A 140 -12.03 9.98 0.15
N PHE A 141 -10.84 10.59 0.21
CA PHE A 141 -9.75 10.25 -0.69
C PHE A 141 -9.33 8.78 -0.55
N LYS A 142 -9.15 8.27 0.67
CA LYS A 142 -8.67 6.91 0.91
C LYS A 142 -9.69 5.83 0.65
N THR A 143 -10.98 6.15 0.69
CA THR A 143 -12.03 5.20 0.31
C THR A 143 -11.96 4.81 -1.17
N PHE A 144 -11.58 5.75 -2.05
CA PHE A 144 -11.25 5.49 -3.45
C PHE A 144 -9.76 5.14 -3.67
N ASN A 145 -8.89 5.70 -2.82
CA ASN A 145 -7.41 5.65 -2.86
C ASN A 145 -6.83 5.99 -4.24
N ARG A 146 -7.47 6.91 -4.97
CA ARG A 146 -7.18 7.17 -6.38
C ARG A 146 -7.18 8.67 -6.70
N ILE A 147 -6.03 9.16 -7.14
CA ILE A 147 -5.78 10.57 -7.50
C ILE A 147 -6.80 11.08 -8.53
N SER A 148 -7.03 10.37 -9.63
CA SER A 148 -7.97 10.83 -10.67
C SER A 148 -9.44 10.90 -10.21
N THR A 149 -9.79 10.22 -9.12
CA THR A 149 -11.15 10.26 -8.55
C THR A 149 -11.33 11.43 -7.60
N TRP A 150 -10.26 11.84 -6.93
CA TRP A 150 -10.21 13.11 -6.21
C TRP A 150 -10.30 14.29 -7.19
N GLN A 151 -9.46 14.28 -8.23
CA GLN A 151 -9.44 15.33 -9.26
C GLN A 151 -10.82 15.48 -9.92
N LEU A 152 -11.47 14.37 -10.30
CA LEU A 152 -12.86 14.41 -10.82
C LEU A 152 -13.86 15.12 -9.89
N LEU A 153 -13.72 14.95 -8.57
CA LEU A 153 -14.60 15.62 -7.59
C LEU A 153 -14.21 17.09 -7.43
N GLU A 154 -12.91 17.40 -7.32
CA GLU A 154 -12.34 18.74 -7.18
C GLU A 154 -12.65 19.61 -8.42
N ASP A 155 -12.51 19.07 -9.63
CA ASP A 155 -12.84 19.72 -10.91
C ASP A 155 -14.34 20.04 -11.03
N ALA A 156 -15.21 19.21 -10.44
CA ALA A 156 -16.66 19.34 -10.54
C ALA A 156 -17.31 20.17 -9.41
N LEU A 157 -16.63 20.30 -8.26
CA LEU A 157 -17.18 20.87 -7.03
C LEU A 157 -16.38 22.07 -6.50
N GLY A 158 -15.15 22.28 -6.99
CA GLY A 158 -14.21 23.21 -6.40
C GLY A 158 -13.58 22.66 -5.12
N GLU A 159 -13.36 23.52 -4.13
CA GLU A 159 -12.77 23.11 -2.85
C GLU A 159 -13.69 22.12 -2.10
N ILE A 160 -13.25 20.86 -2.01
CA ILE A 160 -13.96 19.81 -1.28
C ILE A 160 -13.95 20.14 0.21
N ARG A 161 -15.15 20.34 0.78
CA ARG A 161 -15.36 20.65 2.20
C ARG A 161 -16.61 19.95 2.71
N TRP A 162 -16.70 19.76 4.03
CA TRP A 162 -17.85 19.12 4.65
C TRP A 162 -19.09 20.02 4.65
N GLU A 163 -18.97 21.34 4.86
CA GLU A 163 -20.15 22.23 4.94
C GLU A 163 -20.86 22.38 3.58
N THR A 164 -20.19 22.01 2.48
CA THR A 164 -20.72 21.98 1.11
C THR A 164 -20.81 20.56 0.55
N TYR A 165 -20.71 19.54 1.41
CA TYR A 165 -20.89 18.15 1.02
C TYR A 165 -22.39 17.85 0.83
N ASP A 166 -22.74 17.33 -0.33
CA ASP A 166 -24.07 16.84 -0.65
C ASP A 166 -23.98 15.42 -1.23
N PHE A 167 -24.69 14.48 -0.60
CA PHE A 167 -24.62 13.07 -0.97
C PHE A 167 -25.04 12.84 -2.44
N ASP A 168 -26.15 13.45 -2.86
CA ASP A 168 -26.72 13.18 -4.19
C ASP A 168 -25.84 13.74 -5.31
N THR A 169 -25.27 14.92 -5.12
CA THR A 169 -24.32 15.53 -6.07
C THR A 169 -23.05 14.69 -6.21
N TYR A 170 -22.42 14.27 -5.10
CA TYR A 170 -21.22 13.42 -5.14
C TYR A 170 -21.54 12.05 -5.75
N ASN A 171 -22.66 11.45 -5.37
CA ASN A 171 -23.11 10.16 -5.90
C ASN A 171 -23.40 10.24 -7.41
N LYS A 172 -24.00 11.34 -7.89
CA LYS A 172 -24.25 11.59 -9.32
C LYS A 172 -22.95 11.66 -10.11
N ILE A 173 -21.98 12.49 -9.68
CA ILE A 173 -20.67 12.63 -10.36
C ILE A 173 -19.97 11.27 -10.48
N LEU A 174 -19.89 10.53 -9.37
CA LEU A 174 -19.25 9.22 -9.34
C LEU A 174 -20.01 8.16 -10.16
N SER A 175 -21.34 8.20 -10.16
CA SER A 175 -22.17 7.29 -10.98
C SER A 175 -21.98 7.54 -12.47
N SER A 176 -22.06 8.80 -12.92
CA SER A 176 -21.84 9.15 -14.33
C SER A 176 -20.44 8.79 -14.81
N ALA A 177 -19.40 9.03 -14.00
CA ALA A 177 -18.04 8.60 -14.33
C ALA A 177 -17.91 7.07 -14.41
N PHE A 178 -18.49 6.33 -13.45
CA PHE A 178 -18.49 4.87 -13.46
C PHE A 178 -19.24 4.28 -14.67
N GLU A 179 -20.38 4.86 -15.04
CA GLU A 179 -21.19 4.46 -16.19
C GLU A 179 -20.50 4.80 -17.52
N GLY A 180 -19.71 5.88 -17.56
CA GLY A 180 -18.72 6.17 -18.61
C GLY A 180 -17.48 5.26 -18.61
N GLY A 181 -17.45 4.21 -17.78
CA GLY A 181 -16.36 3.22 -17.74
C GLY A 181 -15.15 3.62 -16.87
N ALA A 182 -15.22 4.74 -16.15
CA ALA A 182 -14.12 5.17 -15.28
C ALA A 182 -13.96 4.24 -14.07
N ARG A 183 -12.71 3.83 -13.81
CA ARG A 183 -12.36 3.05 -12.61
C ARG A 183 -12.20 3.98 -11.42
N LEU A 184 -13.24 4.10 -10.59
CA LEU A 184 -13.22 4.97 -9.39
C LEU A 184 -12.20 4.55 -8.31
N TYR A 185 -11.82 3.28 -8.25
CA TYR A 185 -10.97 2.74 -7.18
C TYR A 185 -9.55 2.41 -7.67
N SER A 186 -8.60 2.43 -6.74
CA SER A 186 -7.31 1.77 -6.91
C SER A 186 -7.38 0.27 -6.57
N ALA A 187 -6.35 -0.49 -6.95
CA ALA A 187 -6.22 -1.91 -6.57
C ALA A 187 -5.55 -2.12 -5.19
N ALA A 188 -5.17 -1.04 -4.49
CA ALA A 188 -4.59 -1.06 -3.15
C ALA A 188 -5.58 -0.48 -2.12
N TYR A 189 -5.46 -0.91 -0.86
CA TYR A 189 -6.32 -0.47 0.24
C TYR A 189 -7.82 -0.54 -0.08
N VAL A 190 -8.25 -1.65 -0.71
CA VAL A 190 -9.63 -1.82 -1.17
C VAL A 190 -10.58 -1.89 0.02
N VAL A 191 -11.36 -0.82 0.22
CA VAL A 191 -12.47 -0.79 1.18
C VAL A 191 -13.59 -1.72 0.69
N PRO A 192 -14.05 -2.70 1.50
CA PRO A 192 -15.26 -3.47 1.20
C PRO A 192 -16.49 -2.56 1.21
N PRO A 193 -17.49 -2.77 0.31
CA PRO A 193 -18.75 -2.04 0.42
C PRO A 193 -19.43 -2.37 1.76
N PRO A 194 -19.77 -1.38 2.60
CA PRO A 194 -20.61 -1.60 3.77
C PRO A 194 -22.06 -1.78 3.33
N THR A 195 -22.85 -2.55 4.09
CA THR A 195 -24.26 -2.82 3.78
C THR A 195 -25.15 -1.67 4.27
N LEU A 196 -25.13 -0.53 3.56
CA LEU A 196 -25.85 0.71 3.91
C LEU A 196 -26.97 1.04 2.91
N GLY A 197 -27.65 -0.01 2.41
CA GLY A 197 -28.89 0.08 1.62
C GLY A 197 -28.77 0.57 0.17
N ALA A 198 -27.65 1.15 -0.26
CA ALA A 198 -27.52 1.68 -1.61
C ALA A 198 -27.18 0.59 -2.65
N VAL A 199 -27.65 0.76 -3.90
CA VAL A 199 -27.40 -0.20 -4.99
C VAL A 199 -25.94 -0.18 -5.46
N ARG A 200 -25.31 1.01 -5.51
CA ARG A 200 -23.93 1.18 -6.00
C ARG A 200 -22.93 1.15 -4.84
N LYS A 201 -21.75 0.57 -5.08
CA LYS A 201 -20.66 0.51 -4.07
C LYS A 201 -20.21 1.90 -3.60
N HIS A 202 -20.03 2.86 -4.51
CA HIS A 202 -19.61 4.21 -4.14
C HIS A 202 -20.68 4.97 -3.33
N ALA A 203 -21.96 4.73 -3.58
CA ALA A 203 -23.03 5.29 -2.76
C ALA A 203 -22.98 4.77 -1.31
N ASN A 204 -22.78 3.46 -1.10
CA ASN A 204 -22.59 2.91 0.26
C ASN A 204 -21.34 3.46 0.95
N HIS A 205 -20.27 3.73 0.19
CA HIS A 205 -19.06 4.38 0.72
C HIS A 205 -19.31 5.84 1.13
N LEU A 206 -20.04 6.62 0.32
CA LEU A 206 -20.45 7.97 0.68
C LEU A 206 -21.32 7.96 1.94
N ASN A 207 -22.29 7.05 2.05
CA ASN A 207 -23.11 6.87 3.27
C ASN A 207 -22.26 6.56 4.51
N LEU A 208 -21.21 5.73 4.38
CA LEU A 208 -20.29 5.45 5.49
C LEU A 208 -19.50 6.69 5.89
N ILE A 209 -18.97 7.45 4.92
CA ILE A 209 -18.24 8.69 5.21
C ILE A 209 -19.16 9.70 5.90
N SER A 210 -20.40 9.88 5.41
CA SER A 210 -21.40 10.75 6.05
C SER A 210 -21.63 10.33 7.51
N HIS A 211 -21.97 9.05 7.71
CA HIS A 211 -22.21 8.49 9.04
C HIS A 211 -21.02 8.67 9.98
N MET A 212 -19.79 8.44 9.52
CA MET A 212 -18.58 8.64 10.34
C MET A 212 -18.42 10.11 10.78
N ILE A 213 -18.63 11.06 9.88
CA ILE A 213 -18.47 12.49 10.20
C ILE A 213 -19.61 12.99 11.10
N ASP A 214 -20.84 12.55 10.87
CA ASP A 214 -22.00 12.93 11.70
C ASP A 214 -21.99 12.26 13.09
N ASP A 215 -21.39 11.06 13.21
CA ASP A 215 -21.12 10.36 14.48
C ASP A 215 -19.87 10.89 15.22
N GLY A 216 -19.28 12.00 14.75
CA GLY A 216 -18.20 12.70 15.44
C GLY A 216 -16.86 11.98 15.43
N VAL A 217 -16.53 11.19 14.38
CA VAL A 217 -15.26 10.46 14.29
C VAL A 217 -14.03 11.35 14.52
N HIS A 218 -14.09 12.60 14.06
CA HIS A 218 -13.01 13.58 14.16
C HIS A 218 -12.76 13.96 15.62
N ASP A 219 -13.79 14.35 16.35
CA ASP A 219 -13.70 14.67 17.77
C ASP A 219 -13.19 13.47 18.59
N ARG A 220 -13.76 12.28 18.37
CA ARG A 220 -13.36 11.06 19.10
C ARG A 220 -11.93 10.62 18.82
N ILE A 221 -11.41 10.83 17.61
CA ILE A 221 -10.00 10.60 17.29
C ILE A 221 -9.11 11.65 17.97
N THR A 222 -9.49 12.92 17.95
CA THR A 222 -8.68 13.99 18.57
C THR A 222 -8.67 13.93 20.11
N GLY A 223 -9.73 13.40 20.72
CA GLY A 223 -9.83 13.12 22.15
C GLY A 223 -9.25 11.77 22.58
N ALA A 224 -8.67 10.98 21.66
CA ALA A 224 -8.01 9.73 21.99
C ALA A 224 -6.74 9.99 22.81
N VAL A 225 -6.53 9.23 23.90
CA VAL A 225 -5.33 9.36 24.75
C VAL A 225 -4.12 8.58 24.21
N SER A 226 -4.34 7.67 23.27
CA SER A 226 -3.29 6.92 22.59
C SER A 226 -3.61 6.64 21.11
N MET A 227 -2.56 6.32 20.34
CA MET A 227 -2.70 5.89 18.96
C MET A 227 -3.52 4.59 18.82
N ALA A 228 -3.53 3.74 19.86
CA ALA A 228 -4.36 2.54 19.91
C ALA A 228 -5.85 2.87 20.11
N ASP A 229 -6.19 3.87 20.93
CA ASP A 229 -7.59 4.31 21.10
C ASP A 229 -8.13 4.95 19.82
N ALA A 230 -7.33 5.79 19.16
CA ALA A 230 -7.68 6.37 17.85
C ALA A 230 -7.86 5.30 16.77
N PHE A 231 -7.08 4.21 16.81
CA PHE A 231 -7.28 3.04 15.96
C PHE A 231 -8.61 2.34 16.24
N GLU A 232 -8.95 2.13 17.51
CA GLU A 232 -10.20 1.47 17.91
C GLU A 232 -11.44 2.28 17.52
N VAL A 233 -11.38 3.62 17.61
CA VAL A 233 -12.44 4.52 17.09
C VAL A 233 -12.67 4.29 15.59
N LEU A 234 -11.60 4.19 14.79
CA LEU A 234 -11.70 3.91 13.35
C LEU A 234 -12.22 2.48 13.09
N ARG A 235 -11.73 1.49 13.84
CA ARG A 235 -12.09 0.07 13.73
C ARG A 235 -13.54 -0.22 14.12
N GLY A 236 -14.17 0.66 14.90
CA GLY A 236 -15.57 0.56 15.30
C GLY A 236 -16.58 0.69 14.14
N TYR A 237 -16.17 1.26 13.00
CA TYR A 237 -17.08 1.54 11.88
C TYR A 237 -17.24 0.37 10.89
N PRO A 238 -18.42 0.26 10.23
CA PRO A 238 -18.66 -0.75 9.21
C PRO A 238 -17.58 -0.80 8.11
N ALA A 239 -17.20 -2.01 7.71
CA ALA A 239 -16.15 -2.30 6.72
C ALA A 239 -14.71 -1.89 7.08
N ILE A 240 -14.45 -1.17 8.19
CA ILE A 240 -13.10 -0.77 8.62
C ILE A 240 -12.48 -1.84 9.54
N GLY A 241 -12.02 -2.94 8.93
CA GLY A 241 -11.23 -3.95 9.63
C GLY A 241 -9.80 -3.48 9.96
N ASN A 242 -9.10 -4.25 10.81
CA ASN A 242 -7.77 -3.93 11.36
C ASN A 242 -6.76 -3.33 10.35
N PHE A 243 -6.72 -3.86 9.13
CA PHE A 243 -5.84 -3.34 8.09
C PHE A 243 -6.20 -1.91 7.70
N LEU A 244 -7.47 -1.64 7.35
CA LEU A 244 -7.93 -0.33 6.89
C LEU A 244 -7.89 0.70 8.02
N GLY A 245 -8.32 0.33 9.23
CA GLY A 245 -8.26 1.21 10.40
C GLY A 245 -6.85 1.72 10.65
N TYR A 246 -5.84 0.83 10.61
CA TYR A 246 -4.45 1.24 10.78
C TYR A 246 -3.92 2.06 9.59
N GLN A 247 -4.33 1.75 8.36
CA GLN A 247 -3.90 2.57 7.22
C GLN A 247 -4.45 4.00 7.31
N PHE A 248 -5.73 4.18 7.66
CA PHE A 248 -6.38 5.48 7.82
C PHE A 248 -5.82 6.26 9.02
N LEU A 249 -5.60 5.60 10.15
CA LEU A 249 -4.96 6.17 11.33
C LEU A 249 -3.62 6.83 10.99
N ILE A 250 -2.78 6.13 10.22
CA ILE A 250 -1.50 6.65 9.75
C ILE A 250 -1.67 7.86 8.82
N ASP A 251 -2.63 7.84 7.89
CA ASP A 251 -2.88 9.00 7.02
C ASP A 251 -3.37 10.22 7.81
N ILE A 252 -4.16 10.00 8.87
CA ILE A 252 -4.60 11.06 9.79
C ILE A 252 -3.41 11.55 10.65
N ASN A 253 -2.54 10.66 11.13
CA ASN A 253 -1.33 11.01 11.88
C ASN A 253 -0.22 11.66 11.03
N TYR A 254 -0.39 11.75 9.70
CA TYR A 254 0.40 12.62 8.83
C TYR A 254 -0.06 14.09 8.88
N THR A 255 -1.12 14.42 9.62
CA THR A 255 -1.70 15.77 9.71
C THR A 255 -1.55 16.40 11.10
N THR A 256 -2.18 17.54 11.31
CA THR A 256 -2.34 18.22 12.61
C THR A 256 -3.43 17.62 13.50
N VAL A 257 -4.26 16.68 12.99
CA VAL A 257 -5.36 16.06 13.76
C VAL A 257 -4.86 15.18 14.91
N LEU A 258 -3.69 14.57 14.75
CA LEU A 258 -3.04 13.71 15.73
C LEU A 258 -1.56 14.04 15.84
N ASP A 259 -0.98 13.91 17.03
CA ASP A 259 0.46 14.05 17.25
C ASP A 259 1.12 12.88 17.98
N PHE A 260 0.67 11.66 17.67
CA PHE A 260 1.32 10.45 18.15
C PHE A 260 2.61 10.16 17.40
N SER A 261 3.57 9.52 18.08
CA SER A 261 4.76 8.98 17.45
C SER A 261 4.37 7.75 16.62
N GLU A 262 4.94 7.63 15.41
CA GLU A 262 4.70 6.47 14.54
C GLU A 262 5.32 5.17 15.09
N ASN A 263 6.04 5.25 16.22
CA ASN A 263 6.53 4.10 16.96
C ASN A 263 5.64 3.72 18.16
N ASP A 264 4.51 4.41 18.38
CA ASP A 264 3.61 4.12 19.50
C ASP A 264 2.74 2.87 19.24
N PHE A 265 2.34 2.63 17.99
CA PHE A 265 1.39 1.58 17.65
C PHE A 265 1.54 1.03 16.23
N VAL A 266 1.41 -0.30 16.07
CA VAL A 266 1.45 -0.97 14.77
C VAL A 266 0.50 -2.16 14.68
N VAL A 267 -0.19 -2.28 13.54
CA VAL A 267 -1.07 -3.41 13.22
C VAL A 267 -0.53 -4.13 11.99
N PRO A 268 0.04 -5.35 12.14
CA PRO A 268 0.63 -6.09 11.02
C PRO A 268 -0.39 -6.45 9.93
N GLY A 269 -0.32 -5.75 8.79
CA GLY A 269 -1.14 -6.05 7.61
C GLY A 269 -0.84 -7.43 7.01
N PRO A 270 -1.75 -8.03 6.20
CA PRO A 270 -1.60 -9.40 5.70
C PRO A 270 -0.28 -9.67 4.96
N GLY A 271 0.17 -8.73 4.12
CA GLY A 271 1.46 -8.83 3.43
C GLY A 271 2.66 -8.73 4.37
N ALA A 272 2.57 -7.93 5.44
CA ALA A 272 3.62 -7.86 6.45
C ALA A 272 3.75 -9.20 7.19
N ARG A 273 2.63 -9.85 7.52
CA ARG A 273 2.61 -11.18 8.16
C ARG A 273 3.18 -12.27 7.25
N ASP A 274 2.91 -12.22 5.93
CA ASP A 274 3.60 -13.06 4.93
C ASP A 274 5.12 -12.83 4.94
N GLY A 275 5.57 -11.56 4.97
CA GLY A 275 6.99 -11.20 4.97
C GLY A 275 7.72 -11.66 6.23
N ILE A 276 7.12 -11.43 7.40
CA ILE A 276 7.59 -11.91 8.70
C ILE A 276 7.70 -13.44 8.70
N ARG A 277 6.68 -14.15 8.18
CA ARG A 277 6.72 -15.61 8.05
C ARG A 277 7.90 -16.09 7.19
N LYS A 278 8.21 -15.38 6.09
CA LYS A 278 9.38 -15.72 5.26
C LYS A 278 10.70 -15.43 5.97
N CYS A 279 10.80 -14.33 6.72
CA CYS A 279 12.04 -13.94 7.41
C CYS A 279 12.36 -14.82 8.64
N PHE A 280 11.36 -15.20 9.43
CA PHE A 280 11.53 -15.81 10.77
C PHE A 280 10.79 -17.14 10.98
N GLY A 281 10.14 -17.66 9.93
CA GLY A 281 9.38 -18.90 10.00
C GLY A 281 8.13 -18.84 10.90
N PRO A 282 7.54 -20.00 11.24
CA PRO A 282 6.33 -20.07 12.07
C PRO A 282 6.52 -19.58 13.51
N ALA A 283 7.74 -19.52 14.03
CA ALA A 283 8.03 -19.11 15.41
C ALA A 283 7.67 -17.64 15.71
N ALA A 284 7.56 -16.80 14.68
CA ALA A 284 7.14 -15.39 14.79
C ALA A 284 5.60 -15.19 14.89
N ASN A 285 4.79 -16.25 14.78
CA ASN A 285 3.33 -16.13 14.84
C ASN A 285 2.86 -15.57 16.21
N GLY A 286 1.97 -14.59 16.21
CA GLY A 286 1.42 -13.96 17.42
C GLY A 286 2.33 -12.91 18.07
N ILE A 287 3.49 -12.60 17.49
CA ILE A 287 4.37 -11.49 17.88
C ILE A 287 4.73 -10.60 16.69
N GLU A 288 3.95 -10.60 15.61
CA GLU A 288 4.29 -9.86 14.39
C GLU A 288 4.50 -8.35 14.64
N ALA A 289 3.81 -7.74 15.61
CA ALA A 289 4.03 -6.34 16.00
C ALA A 289 5.37 -6.13 16.71
N GLU A 290 5.76 -7.05 17.58
CA GLU A 290 7.04 -7.02 18.32
C GLU A 290 8.22 -7.31 17.39
N VAL A 291 8.03 -8.16 16.37
CA VAL A 291 9.01 -8.37 15.29
C VAL A 291 9.22 -7.07 14.50
N ILE A 292 8.16 -6.31 14.21
CA ILE A 292 8.30 -5.01 13.54
C ILE A 292 9.05 -4.01 14.43
N ARG A 293 8.78 -3.99 15.75
CA ARG A 293 9.53 -3.15 16.70
C ARG A 293 11.01 -3.55 16.76
N TYR A 294 11.31 -4.84 16.82
CA TYR A 294 12.69 -5.35 16.73
C TYR A 294 13.41 -4.87 15.45
N MET A 295 12.74 -4.80 14.30
CA MET A 295 13.36 -4.23 13.09
C MET A 295 13.68 -2.74 13.27
N VAL A 296 12.77 -1.94 13.84
CA VAL A 296 13.02 -0.51 14.12
C VAL A 296 14.20 -0.36 15.09
N ASP A 297 14.18 -1.09 16.20
CA ASP A 297 15.16 -1.00 17.29
C ASP A 297 16.58 -1.44 16.85
N ARG A 298 16.69 -2.33 15.85
CA ARG A 298 17.95 -2.93 15.38
C ARG A 298 18.33 -2.55 13.95
N GLN A 299 17.70 -1.53 13.35
CA GLN A 299 17.95 -1.19 11.95
C GLN A 299 19.42 -0.85 11.67
N GLU A 300 20.05 -0.03 12.53
CA GLU A 300 21.46 0.36 12.40
C GLU A 300 22.40 -0.85 12.53
N GLU A 301 22.16 -1.74 13.51
CA GLU A 301 22.91 -2.99 13.70
C GLU A 301 22.89 -3.84 12.43
N HIS A 302 21.72 -4.03 11.81
CA HIS A 302 21.58 -4.91 10.64
C HIS A 302 22.06 -4.28 9.34
N PHE A 303 21.91 -2.97 9.16
CA PHE A 303 22.57 -2.27 8.05
C PHE A 303 24.10 -2.36 8.17
N ALA A 304 24.66 -2.10 9.36
CA ALA A 304 26.10 -2.20 9.61
C ALA A 304 26.63 -3.65 9.44
N ARG A 305 25.93 -4.66 9.99
CA ARG A 305 26.27 -6.09 9.84
C ARG A 305 26.40 -6.52 8.37
N LEU A 306 25.59 -5.92 7.49
CA LEU A 306 25.56 -6.24 6.07
C LEU A 306 26.39 -5.29 5.20
N GLY A 307 27.10 -4.32 5.79
CA GLY A 307 27.87 -3.31 5.06
C GLY A 307 27.00 -2.39 4.18
N LEU A 308 25.73 -2.20 4.55
CA LEU A 308 24.75 -1.43 3.79
C LEU A 308 24.69 0.02 4.26
N THR A 309 24.78 0.96 3.33
CA THR A 309 24.49 2.39 3.61
C THR A 309 22.99 2.64 3.58
N PHE A 310 22.46 3.25 4.63
CA PHE A 310 21.06 3.69 4.69
C PHE A 310 20.96 5.02 5.46
N GLY A 311 20.86 6.15 4.75
CA GLY A 311 20.74 7.49 5.35
C GLY A 311 19.34 7.88 5.83
N GLY A 312 18.38 6.94 5.75
CA GLY A 312 16.98 7.19 6.05
C GLY A 312 16.34 8.25 5.14
N LEU A 313 15.16 8.75 5.54
CA LEU A 313 14.49 9.81 4.78
C LEU A 313 14.98 11.18 5.25
N ARG A 314 16.05 11.69 4.62
CA ARG A 314 16.74 12.93 5.03
C ARG A 314 17.17 12.88 6.51
N GLY A 315 17.77 11.76 6.93
CA GLY A 315 18.16 11.49 8.31
C GLY A 315 17.06 10.93 9.23
N ARG A 316 15.79 10.86 8.78
CA ARG A 316 14.74 10.18 9.55
C ARG A 316 14.91 8.65 9.49
N PRO A 317 15.06 7.94 10.62
CA PRO A 317 15.14 6.47 10.62
C PRO A 317 13.81 5.82 10.19
N LEU A 318 13.80 4.51 9.95
CA LEU A 318 12.57 3.76 9.71
C LEU A 318 11.73 3.70 10.99
N HIS A 319 10.42 3.95 10.87
CA HIS A 319 9.46 3.78 11.96
C HIS A 319 8.62 2.51 11.77
N LEU A 320 7.79 2.14 12.76
CA LEU A 320 7.03 0.88 12.73
C LEU A 320 6.19 0.70 11.45
N ILE A 321 5.55 1.77 10.97
CA ILE A 321 4.79 1.76 9.72
C ILE A 321 5.67 1.46 8.50
N ASP A 322 6.88 2.00 8.45
CA ASP A 322 7.82 1.78 7.35
C ASP A 322 8.35 0.34 7.41
N CYS A 323 8.75 -0.13 8.59
CA CYS A 323 9.18 -1.51 8.80
C CYS A 323 8.07 -2.54 8.50
N GLN A 324 6.81 -2.24 8.85
CA GLN A 324 5.63 -3.01 8.46
C GLN A 324 5.47 -3.08 6.94
N ASN A 325 5.65 -1.96 6.23
CA ASN A 325 5.48 -1.91 4.79
C ASN A 325 6.63 -2.60 4.06
N LEU A 326 7.86 -2.47 4.54
CA LEU A 326 9.02 -3.23 4.07
C LEU A 326 8.74 -4.74 4.12
N PHE A 327 8.13 -5.30 5.18
CA PHE A 327 7.77 -6.73 5.18
C PHE A 327 6.78 -7.10 4.07
N CYS A 328 5.80 -6.24 3.75
CA CYS A 328 4.85 -6.47 2.65
C CYS A 328 5.54 -6.50 1.28
N GLU A 329 6.50 -5.61 1.09
CA GLU A 329 7.27 -5.52 -0.15
C GLU A 329 8.34 -6.62 -0.26
N VAL A 330 8.93 -7.05 0.87
CA VAL A 330 9.89 -8.15 0.95
C VAL A 330 9.20 -9.50 0.73
N ASP A 331 7.96 -9.69 1.20
CA ASP A 331 7.15 -10.84 0.74
C ASP A 331 7.07 -10.87 -0.79
N LYS A 332 6.73 -9.73 -1.41
CA LYS A 332 6.61 -9.61 -2.87
C LYS A 332 7.94 -9.89 -3.56
N TYR A 333 9.03 -9.28 -3.12
CA TYR A 333 10.38 -9.40 -3.69
C TYR A 333 10.93 -10.84 -3.57
N ALA A 334 10.79 -11.46 -2.41
CA ALA A 334 11.24 -12.81 -2.14
C ALA A 334 10.54 -13.88 -3.00
N ARG A 335 9.40 -13.59 -3.64
CA ARG A 335 8.77 -14.53 -4.61
C ARG A 335 9.65 -14.80 -5.83
N VAL A 336 10.57 -13.90 -6.16
CA VAL A 336 11.52 -14.04 -7.26
C VAL A 336 12.91 -14.35 -6.72
N ALA A 337 13.37 -13.63 -5.69
CA ALA A 337 14.72 -13.84 -5.14
C ALA A 337 14.88 -15.12 -4.30
N HIS A 338 13.80 -15.65 -3.70
CA HIS A 338 13.80 -16.80 -2.79
C HIS A 338 12.56 -17.68 -3.03
N PRO A 339 12.39 -18.26 -4.22
CA PRO A 339 11.14 -18.92 -4.64
C PRO A 339 10.73 -20.10 -3.74
N ASP A 340 11.70 -20.74 -3.08
CA ASP A 340 11.50 -21.87 -2.17
C ASP A 340 11.01 -21.47 -0.77
N VAL A 341 11.12 -20.18 -0.40
CA VAL A 341 10.72 -19.69 0.93
C VAL A 341 9.23 -19.28 0.93
N ALA A 342 8.38 -20.16 1.45
CA ALA A 342 6.93 -19.97 1.47
C ALA A 342 6.47 -18.92 2.51
N GLY A 343 5.55 -18.04 2.09
CA GLY A 343 4.74 -17.21 2.98
C GLY A 343 3.49 -17.94 3.50
N ILE A 344 2.66 -17.24 4.27
CA ILE A 344 1.37 -17.75 4.79
C ILE A 344 0.38 -17.99 3.63
N SER A 345 0.34 -17.07 2.67
CA SER A 345 -0.65 -17.02 1.58
C SER A 345 -0.30 -17.87 0.35
N GLY A 346 0.86 -18.53 0.32
CA GLY A 346 1.33 -19.32 -0.81
C GLY A 346 1.55 -18.55 -2.12
N ARG A 347 1.52 -17.20 -2.12
CA ARG A 347 1.66 -16.37 -3.33
C ARG A 347 3.08 -16.47 -3.90
N ARG A 348 3.22 -16.98 -5.14
CA ARG A 348 4.51 -17.21 -5.83
C ARG A 348 4.89 -16.25 -6.97
N ARG A 349 4.03 -15.28 -7.34
CA ARG A 349 4.30 -14.37 -8.47
C ARG A 349 4.08 -12.90 -8.10
N ILE A 350 4.77 -12.01 -8.80
CA ILE A 350 4.52 -10.56 -8.77
C ILE A 350 3.68 -10.20 -10.01
N LYS A 351 2.51 -9.57 -9.80
CA LYS A 351 1.56 -9.26 -10.89
C LYS A 351 1.76 -7.89 -11.52
N GLN A 352 2.35 -6.93 -10.80
CA GLN A 352 2.49 -5.54 -11.26
C GLN A 352 3.92 -5.28 -11.72
N ARG A 353 4.09 -5.08 -13.03
CA ARG A 353 5.35 -4.57 -13.60
C ARG A 353 5.54 -3.09 -13.25
N TYR A 354 6.79 -2.65 -13.19
CA TYR A 354 7.10 -1.23 -13.12
C TYR A 354 6.77 -0.56 -14.45
N VAL A 355 6.26 0.67 -14.39
CA VAL A 355 6.06 1.55 -15.53
C VAL A 355 6.51 2.92 -15.07
N SER A 356 7.46 3.53 -15.80
CA SER A 356 7.87 4.91 -15.51
C SER A 356 6.71 5.84 -15.83
N LEU A 357 6.50 6.84 -14.99
CA LEU A 357 5.52 7.91 -15.23
C LEU A 357 6.29 9.23 -15.34
N PRO A 358 5.94 10.09 -16.31
CA PRO A 358 6.70 11.29 -16.63
C PRO A 358 6.68 12.34 -15.51
N ASP A 359 5.62 12.34 -14.69
CA ASP A 359 5.48 13.30 -13.60
C ASP A 359 6.64 13.17 -12.61
N PRO A 360 7.26 14.29 -12.18
CA PRO A 360 8.31 14.24 -11.18
C PRO A 360 7.82 13.64 -9.85
N LEU A 361 8.75 13.14 -9.04
CA LEU A 361 8.44 12.77 -7.67
C LEU A 361 8.33 14.05 -6.83
N SER A 362 7.17 14.27 -6.20
CA SER A 362 7.09 15.15 -5.05
C SER A 362 7.77 14.51 -3.84
N ALA A 363 8.42 15.34 -3.03
CA ALA A 363 9.14 14.94 -1.83
C ALA A 363 8.87 15.95 -0.71
N TRP A 364 7.60 16.11 -0.37
CA TRP A 364 7.10 16.96 0.71
C TRP A 364 6.29 16.12 1.69
N PHE A 365 6.69 16.17 2.94
CA PHE A 365 6.29 15.26 4.02
C PHE A 365 5.47 16.01 5.07
N PRO A 366 4.87 15.32 6.06
CA PRO A 366 4.19 15.98 7.18
C PRO A 366 5.09 17.08 7.79
N PRO A 367 4.67 18.36 7.81
CA PRO A 367 5.47 19.46 8.32
C PRO A 367 6.02 19.22 9.73
N LYS A 368 5.24 18.54 10.58
CA LYS A 368 5.64 18.16 11.95
C LYS A 368 6.87 17.23 12.03
N TRP A 369 7.30 16.61 10.92
CA TRP A 369 8.55 15.86 10.88
C TRP A 369 9.80 16.74 10.74
N GLY A 370 9.66 18.03 10.40
CA GLY A 370 10.79 18.96 10.23
C GLY A 370 11.69 18.73 9.00
N ILE A 371 11.53 17.61 8.28
CA ILE A 371 12.43 17.20 7.18
C ILE A 371 12.17 17.87 5.82
N ASN A 372 11.30 18.87 5.72
CA ASN A 372 10.99 19.52 4.43
C ASN A 372 12.06 20.53 3.98
N ASN A 373 12.87 21.04 4.91
CA ASN A 373 13.92 22.00 4.61
C ASN A 373 15.22 21.27 4.25
N LEU A 374 15.72 21.44 3.03
CA LEU A 374 16.91 20.74 2.53
C LEU A 374 18.25 21.34 2.99
N GLU A 375 18.26 22.54 3.56
CA GLU A 375 19.48 23.22 4.00
C GLU A 375 20.17 22.54 5.18
N THR A 376 19.40 21.86 6.05
CA THR A 376 19.90 21.19 7.25
C THR A 376 20.80 19.99 6.94
N VAL A 377 20.58 19.31 5.80
CA VAL A 377 21.33 18.09 5.43
C VAL A 377 22.78 18.40 5.08
N LYS A 378 23.05 19.54 4.42
CA LYS A 378 24.40 19.92 3.97
C LYS A 378 25.41 20.21 5.11
N ARG A 379 24.96 20.33 6.36
CA ARG A 379 25.85 20.59 7.51
C ARG A 379 26.38 19.32 8.18
N ALA A 380 25.79 18.15 7.92
CA ALA A 380 26.27 16.89 8.48
C ALA A 380 27.49 16.33 7.71
N ASP A 381 27.48 16.45 6.39
CA ASP A 381 28.48 15.83 5.50
C ASP A 381 29.77 16.66 5.30
N CYS A 382 29.99 17.71 6.12
CA CYS A 382 31.14 18.62 5.97
C CYS A 382 31.89 18.88 7.28
N GLN A 383 32.26 17.79 7.98
CA GLN A 383 33.42 17.78 8.86
C GLN A 383 34.51 16.87 8.27
N VAL A 384 35.17 17.38 7.23
CA VAL A 384 36.43 16.78 6.75
C VAL A 384 37.49 17.03 7.82
N LEU A 385 37.95 15.95 8.45
CA LEU A 385 39.11 15.98 9.34
C LEU A 385 40.35 16.33 8.51
N THR A 386 40.79 17.59 8.57
CA THR A 386 42.14 17.98 8.17
C THR A 386 43.14 17.40 9.17
N PRO A 387 44.14 16.60 8.74
CA PRO A 387 45.21 16.16 9.62
C PRO A 387 46.01 17.37 10.11
N ALA A 388 46.32 17.41 11.41
CA ALA A 388 47.34 18.31 11.92
C ALA A 388 48.69 17.90 11.33
N VAL A 389 49.43 18.87 10.79
CA VAL A 389 50.83 18.71 10.40
C VAL A 389 51.65 19.44 11.46
N ASP A 390 52.22 18.70 12.40
CA ASP A 390 53.14 19.24 13.38
C ASP A 390 54.50 19.57 12.74
N MET A 391 55.17 20.60 13.26
CA MET A 391 56.58 20.94 13.01
C MET A 391 57.44 20.56 14.22
#